data_AF-A0A076HXT3-F1
#
_entry.id   AF-A0A076HXT3-F1
#
_cell.length_a   1.000
_cell.length_b   1.000
_cell.length_c   1.000
_cell.angle_alpha   90.00
_cell.angle_beta   90.00
_cell.angle_gamma   90.00
#
_symmetry.space_group_name_H-M   'P 1'
#
loop_
_entity.id
_entity.type
_entity.pdbx_description
1 polymer ?
#
loop_
_entity_poly.entity_id
_entity_poly.type
_entity_poly.pdbx_seq_one_letter_code
_entity_poly.pdbx_strand_id
1 'polypeptide(L)'
;MNGFTINCDSWYVDLFAFDRDEGLNDTDWLADDSYPAAVPLPITGLEDIQAIYENYAEKWEDAAGEEAAHDCAALILLRVQELFNAAKGVAAQQLKWATLPIYVTSHDAYIELLYRA
;
A
#
# COMPACT_ATOMS: atom_id res chain seq x y z
N MET A 1 6.99 4.64 -0.53
CA MET A 1 6.00 3.61 -0.84
C MET A 1 6.61 2.28 -0.45
N ASN A 2 5.88 1.37 0.20
CA ASN A 2 6.44 0.11 0.67
C ASN A 2 6.31 -1.01 -0.36
N GLY A 3 7.30 -1.92 -0.42
CA GLY A 3 7.25 -3.18 -1.13
C GLY A 3 7.24 -4.35 -0.15
N PHE A 4 6.12 -5.06 -0.07
CA PHE A 4 5.90 -6.24 0.76
C PHE A 4 6.81 -7.43 0.41
N THR A 5 7.20 -7.60 -0.86
CA THR A 5 8.05 -8.73 -1.28
C THR A 5 9.54 -8.48 -1.07
N ILE A 6 9.95 -7.22 -0.89
CA ILE A 6 11.35 -6.80 -0.82
C ILE A 6 11.76 -6.22 0.54
N ASN A 7 10.85 -5.56 1.27
CA ASN A 7 11.15 -4.89 2.53
C ASN A 7 10.65 -5.71 3.72
N CYS A 8 11.11 -6.95 3.84
CA CYS A 8 10.59 -7.90 4.84
C CYS A 8 10.82 -7.42 6.29
N ASP A 9 11.90 -6.66 6.54
CA ASP A 9 12.27 -6.19 7.88
C ASP A 9 11.28 -5.18 8.47
N SER A 10 10.54 -4.45 7.62
CA SER A 10 9.63 -3.40 8.07
C SER A 10 8.63 -3.04 6.99
N TRP A 11 7.36 -3.40 7.22
CA TRP A 11 6.26 -2.92 6.41
C TRP A 11 5.64 -1.64 6.97
N TYR A 12 5.29 -0.73 6.09
CA TYR A 12 4.75 0.58 6.46
C TYR A 12 3.91 1.20 5.34
N VAL A 13 3.19 2.26 5.67
CA VAL A 13 2.44 3.10 4.75
C VAL A 13 3.05 4.49 4.76
N ASP A 14 3.53 4.94 3.60
CA ASP A 14 3.81 6.35 3.38
C ASP A 14 2.54 7.10 3.00
N LEU A 15 2.38 8.28 3.56
CA LEU A 15 1.25 9.16 3.27
C LEU A 15 1.72 10.33 2.44
N PHE A 16 1.01 10.61 1.36
CA PHE A 16 1.22 11.75 0.48
C PHE A 16 -0.08 12.52 0.34
N ALA A 17 0.00 13.84 0.37
CA ALA A 17 -1.08 14.72 -0.03
C ALA A 17 -0.73 15.39 -1.36
N PHE A 18 -1.76 15.69 -2.15
CA PHE A 18 -1.65 16.36 -3.44
C PHE A 18 -2.58 17.56 -3.46
N ASP A 19 -2.26 18.56 -4.26
CA ASP A 19 -3.07 19.79 -4.37
C ASP A 19 -4.36 19.61 -5.17
N ARG A 20 -4.43 18.56 -6.01
CA ARG A 20 -5.55 18.22 -6.89
C ARG A 20 -5.83 16.72 -6.91
N ASP A 21 -7.04 16.37 -7.31
CA ASP A 21 -7.50 15.01 -7.62
C ASP A 21 -8.01 14.99 -9.07
N GLU A 22 -7.22 14.43 -10.00
CA GLU A 22 -7.62 14.28 -11.40
C GLU A 22 -8.24 12.89 -11.69
N GLY A 23 -8.43 12.07 -10.65
CA GLY A 23 -9.04 10.75 -10.75
C GLY A 23 -8.10 9.65 -11.23
N LEU A 24 -8.67 8.55 -11.73
CA LEU A 24 -7.97 7.33 -12.12
C LEU A 24 -7.88 7.11 -13.64
N ASN A 25 -8.47 8.01 -14.45
CA ASN A 25 -8.41 7.88 -15.91
C ASN A 25 -7.04 8.29 -16.47
N ASP A 26 -6.40 9.22 -15.79
CA ASP A 26 -5.05 9.70 -16.04
C ASP A 26 -4.39 9.89 -14.66
N THR A 27 -3.33 9.13 -14.39
CA THR A 27 -2.64 9.12 -13.09
C THR A 27 -1.32 9.87 -13.13
N ASP A 28 -1.01 10.59 -14.21
CA ASP A 28 0.24 11.35 -14.34
C ASP A 28 0.37 12.42 -13.23
N TRP A 29 -0.75 12.94 -12.74
CA TRP A 29 -0.80 13.88 -11.61
C TRP A 29 -0.19 13.32 -10.31
N LEU A 30 -0.08 12.00 -10.15
CA LEU A 30 0.57 11.38 -8.98
C LEU A 30 2.11 11.52 -9.03
N ALA A 31 2.68 11.83 -10.20
CA ALA A 31 4.11 12.07 -10.37
C ALA A 31 4.49 13.55 -10.16
N ASP A 32 3.51 14.44 -10.02
CA ASP A 32 3.73 15.86 -9.75
C ASP A 32 4.10 16.12 -8.27
N ASP A 33 4.20 17.40 -7.88
CA ASP A 33 4.54 17.81 -6.52
C ASP A 33 3.59 17.18 -5.49
N SER A 34 4.16 16.38 -4.60
CA SER A 34 3.48 15.77 -3.47
C SER A 34 3.98 16.33 -2.14
N TYR A 35 3.12 16.30 -1.15
CA TYR A 35 3.42 16.70 0.23
C TYR A 35 3.50 15.43 1.08
N PRO A 36 4.71 14.85 1.28
CA PRO A 36 4.86 13.65 2.08
C PRO A 36 4.64 13.95 3.56
N ALA A 37 4.03 13.01 4.27
CA ALA A 37 4.03 13.04 5.72
C ALA A 37 5.45 12.84 6.26
N ALA A 38 5.75 13.46 7.41
CA ALA A 38 7.07 13.40 8.01
C ALA A 38 7.43 12.01 8.55
N VAL A 39 6.42 11.19 8.92
CA VAL A 39 6.61 9.89 9.56
C VAL A 39 5.71 8.86 8.89
N PRO A 40 6.25 7.73 8.42
CA PRO A 40 5.46 6.62 7.89
C PRO A 40 4.66 5.92 8.99
N LEU A 41 3.54 5.31 8.62
CA LEU A 41 2.74 4.49 9.53
C LEU A 41 3.21 3.04 9.48
N PRO A 42 3.78 2.47 10.56
CA PRO A 42 4.19 1.07 10.55
C PRO A 42 2.99 0.14 10.48
N ILE A 43 3.10 -0.93 9.69
CA ILE A 43 2.17 -2.06 9.68
C ILE A 43 2.74 -3.11 10.63
N THR A 44 2.00 -3.39 11.70
CA THR A 44 2.39 -4.34 12.74
C THR A 44 1.38 -5.48 12.84
N GLY A 45 1.76 -6.59 13.46
CA GLY A 45 0.93 -7.79 13.60
C GLY A 45 0.95 -8.74 12.40
N LEU A 46 1.85 -8.50 11.43
CA LEU A 46 2.09 -9.36 10.26
C LEU A 46 3.54 -9.86 10.20
N GLU A 47 4.27 -9.81 11.31
CA GLU A 47 5.70 -10.16 11.40
C GLU A 47 5.95 -11.63 11.03
N ASP A 48 5.00 -12.52 11.32
CA ASP A 48 5.08 -13.93 10.91
C ASP A 48 5.06 -14.07 9.37
N ILE A 49 4.32 -13.20 8.67
CA ILE A 49 4.25 -13.21 7.20
C ILE A 49 5.53 -12.57 6.64
N GLN A 50 6.01 -11.48 7.24
CA GLN A 50 7.29 -10.85 6.89
C GLN A 50 8.43 -11.87 6.93
N ALA A 51 8.50 -12.71 7.96
CA ALA A 51 9.52 -13.77 8.08
C ALA A 51 9.43 -14.84 6.98
N ILE A 52 8.22 -15.16 6.49
CA ILE A 52 8.04 -16.07 5.34
C ILE A 52 8.61 -15.44 4.08
N TYR A 53 8.34 -14.15 3.84
CA TYR A 53 8.90 -13.43 2.70
C TYR A 53 10.41 -13.29 2.78
N GLU A 54 10.97 -12.99 3.96
CA GLU A 54 12.41 -12.93 4.18
C GLU A 54 13.06 -14.28 3.81
N ASN A 55 12.50 -15.38 4.32
CA ASN A 55 13.02 -16.71 4.02
C ASN A 55 12.90 -17.09 2.54
N TYR A 56 11.87 -16.60 1.86
CA TYR A 56 11.69 -16.80 0.42
C TYR A 56 12.67 -15.95 -0.40
N ALA A 57 12.87 -14.69 -0.04
CA ALA A 57 13.76 -13.76 -0.73
C ALA A 57 15.21 -14.26 -0.76
N GLU A 58 15.65 -14.98 0.29
CA GLU A 58 16.95 -15.65 0.32
C GLU A 58 17.12 -16.79 -0.70
N LYS A 59 16.01 -17.33 -1.23
CA LYS A 59 15.94 -18.56 -2.03
C LYS A 59 15.25 -18.33 -3.39
N TRP A 60 15.24 -17.11 -3.90
CA TRP A 60 14.52 -16.70 -5.10
C TRP A 60 15.03 -17.44 -6.36
N GLU A 61 14.62 -18.70 -6.52
CA GLU A 61 15.23 -19.65 -7.44
C GLU A 61 14.23 -20.24 -8.44
N ASP A 62 12.91 -20.10 -8.23
CA ASP A 62 11.90 -20.62 -9.15
C ASP A 62 10.70 -19.68 -9.40
N ALA A 63 10.13 -19.78 -10.60
CA ALA A 63 9.06 -18.90 -11.08
C ALA A 63 7.71 -19.12 -10.36
N ALA A 64 7.47 -20.32 -9.81
CA ALA A 64 6.22 -20.61 -9.12
C ALA A 64 6.18 -19.96 -7.73
N GLY A 65 7.32 -19.91 -7.05
CA GLY A 65 7.51 -19.16 -5.81
C GLY A 65 7.31 -17.66 -6.03
N GLU A 66 7.80 -17.13 -7.15
CA GLU A 66 7.67 -15.71 -7.49
C GLU A 66 6.20 -15.32 -7.72
N GLU A 67 5.46 -16.11 -8.49
CA GLU A 67 4.03 -15.92 -8.72
C GLU A 67 3.24 -15.99 -7.40
N ALA A 68 3.51 -17.00 -6.55
CA ALA A 68 2.86 -17.13 -5.26
C ALA A 68 3.18 -15.97 -4.31
N ALA A 69 4.42 -15.46 -4.33
CA ALA A 69 4.83 -14.29 -3.55
C ALA A 69 4.10 -13.02 -4.02
N HIS A 70 3.90 -12.84 -5.32
CA HIS A 70 3.13 -11.73 -5.88
C HIS A 70 1.64 -11.81 -5.51
N ASP A 71 1.02 -12.99 -5.63
CA ASP A 71 -0.38 -13.19 -5.24
C ASP A 71 -0.61 -12.90 -3.75
N CYS A 72 0.29 -13.37 -2.89
CA CYS A 72 0.24 -13.07 -1.45
C CYS A 72 0.40 -11.56 -1.18
N ALA A 73 1.25 -10.85 -1.93
CA ALA A 73 1.45 -9.41 -1.77
C ALA A 73 0.20 -8.63 -2.18
N ALA A 74 -0.50 -9.09 -3.22
CA ALA A 74 -1.78 -8.53 -3.64
C ALA A 74 -2.85 -8.69 -2.53
N LEU A 75 -2.91 -9.85 -1.87
CA LEU A 75 -3.82 -10.06 -0.73
C LEU A 75 -3.52 -9.11 0.43
N ILE A 76 -2.23 -8.90 0.75
CA ILE A 76 -1.82 -7.94 1.77
C ILE A 76 -2.27 -6.52 1.39
N LEU A 77 -2.06 -6.11 0.13
CA LEU A 77 -2.50 -4.80 -0.35
C LEU A 77 -4.03 -4.64 -0.25
N LEU A 78 -4.80 -5.65 -0.66
CA LEU A 78 -6.27 -5.63 -0.53
C LEU A 78 -6.71 -5.43 0.92
N ARG A 79 -6.04 -6.07 1.88
CA ARG A 79 -6.32 -5.88 3.31
C ARG A 79 -5.98 -4.47 3.80
N VAL A 80 -4.91 -3.86 3.29
CA VAL A 80 -4.59 -2.45 3.58
C VAL A 80 -5.64 -1.52 2.98
N GLN A 81 -6.09 -1.76 1.75
CA GLN A 81 -7.16 -0.99 1.10
C GLN A 81 -8.47 -1.05 1.90
N GLU A 82 -8.86 -2.25 2.37
CA GLU A 82 -10.03 -2.43 3.24
C GLU A 82 -9.88 -1.68 4.58
N LEU A 83 -8.68 -1.70 5.17
CA LEU A 83 -8.40 -0.95 6.40
C LEU A 83 -8.61 0.55 6.21
N PHE A 84 -8.10 1.13 5.12
CA PHE A 84 -8.28 2.56 4.83
C PHE A 84 -9.74 2.92 4.54
N ASN A 85 -10.47 2.06 3.82
CA ASN A 85 -11.91 2.24 3.59
C ASN A 85 -12.69 2.24 4.92
N ALA A 86 -12.41 1.28 5.81
CA ALA A 86 -13.02 1.23 7.13
C ALA A 86 -12.65 2.46 7.98
N ALA A 87 -11.38 2.85 7.99
CA ALA A 87 -10.89 4.02 8.72
C ALA A 87 -11.56 5.32 8.23
N LYS A 88 -11.71 5.49 6.91
CA LYS A 88 -12.42 6.62 6.32
C LYS A 88 -13.90 6.63 6.73
N GLY A 89 -14.56 5.48 6.76
CA GLY A 89 -15.94 5.33 7.22
C GLY A 89 -16.13 5.79 8.68
N VAL A 90 -15.19 5.45 9.57
CA VAL A 90 -15.18 5.94 10.96
C VAL A 90 -14.89 7.44 11.01
N ALA A 91 -13.90 7.91 10.24
CA ALA A 91 -13.49 9.31 10.22
C ALA A 91 -14.59 10.24 9.67
N ALA A 92 -15.40 9.79 8.71
CA ALA A 92 -16.48 10.57 8.11
C ALA A 92 -17.52 11.08 9.12
N GLN A 93 -17.60 10.45 10.29
CA GLN A 93 -18.52 10.85 11.36
C GLN A 93 -17.97 12.00 12.22
N GLN A 94 -16.65 12.25 12.19
CA GLN A 94 -15.97 13.08 13.19
C GLN A 94 -14.96 14.07 12.60
N LEU A 95 -14.41 13.79 11.41
CA LEU A 95 -13.24 14.46 10.87
C LEU A 95 -13.51 14.99 9.47
N LYS A 96 -13.15 16.25 9.24
CA LYS A 96 -13.38 16.94 7.95
C LYS A 96 -12.57 16.37 6.79
N TRP A 97 -11.39 15.82 7.06
CA TRP A 97 -10.53 15.26 6.02
C TRP A 97 -11.14 14.00 5.38
N ALA A 98 -12.10 13.35 6.03
CA ALA A 98 -12.71 12.12 5.53
C ALA A 98 -13.54 12.32 4.25
N THR A 99 -13.85 13.57 3.87
CA THR A 99 -14.47 13.88 2.58
C THR A 99 -13.47 13.91 1.43
N LEU A 100 -12.16 13.93 1.73
CA LEU A 100 -11.12 13.91 0.71
C LEU A 100 -11.02 12.50 0.08
N PRO A 101 -10.71 12.42 -1.22
CA PRO A 101 -10.35 11.17 -1.87
C PRO A 101 -9.09 10.58 -1.23
N ILE A 102 -9.06 9.27 -1.03
CA ILE A 102 -7.86 8.56 -0.56
C ILE A 102 -7.54 7.49 -1.59
N TYR A 103 -6.30 7.50 -2.05
CA TYR A 103 -5.77 6.50 -2.95
C TYR A 103 -4.77 5.61 -2.22
N VAL A 104 -4.88 4.30 -2.41
CA VAL A 104 -4.03 3.32 -1.71
C VAL A 104 -3.41 2.36 -2.72
N THR A 105 -2.09 2.23 -2.68
CA THR A 105 -1.26 1.39 -3.56
C THR A 105 0.03 0.94 -2.85
N SER A 106 0.83 0.08 -3.49
CA SER A 106 2.14 -0.38 -3.03
C SER A 106 3.20 -0.29 -4.13
N HIS A 107 4.48 -0.37 -3.75
CA HIS A 107 5.61 -0.35 -4.68
C HIS A 107 5.69 -1.64 -5.53
N ASP A 108 5.24 -2.77 -4.99
CA ASP A 108 5.25 -4.07 -5.68
C ASP A 108 4.20 -4.20 -6.79
N ALA A 109 3.77 -3.07 -7.37
CA ALA A 109 2.72 -3.02 -8.37
C ALA A 109 3.17 -3.64 -9.71
N TYR A 110 3.38 -4.96 -9.71
CA TYR A 110 3.08 -5.82 -10.86
C TYR A 110 1.58 -5.84 -11.16
N ILE A 111 0.77 -5.42 -10.18
CA ILE A 111 -0.66 -5.21 -10.30
C ILE A 111 -0.90 -3.72 -10.01
N GLU A 112 -1.35 -2.96 -11.01
CA GLU A 112 -1.72 -1.54 -10.91
C GLU A 112 -2.99 -1.34 -10.06
N LEU A 113 -2.99 -1.83 -8.83
CA LEU A 113 -4.13 -1.76 -7.91
C LEU A 113 -4.14 -0.42 -7.18
N LEU A 114 -4.51 0.63 -7.92
CA LEU A 114 -4.85 1.91 -7.32
C LEU A 114 -6.32 1.91 -6.90
N TYR A 115 -6.57 1.89 -5.59
CA TYR A 115 -7.92 1.89 -5.03
C TYR A 115 -8.28 3.26 -4.46
N ARG A 116 -9.47 3.77 -4.83
CA ARG A 116 -10.07 4.96 -4.23
C ARG A 116 -11.01 4.56 -3.10
N ALA A 117 -10.56 4.75 -1.86
CA ALA A 117 -11.38 4.65 -0.65
C ALA A 117 -12.26 5.90 -0.49
#